data_AF-A0A957C9W8-F1
#
_entry.id   AF-A0A957C9W8-F1
#
_cell.length_a   1.000
_cell.length_b   1.000
_cell.length_c   1.000
_cell.angle_alpha   90.00
_cell.angle_beta   90.00
_cell.angle_gamma   90.00
#
_symmetry.space_group_name_H-M   'P 1'
#
loop_
_entity.id
_entity.type
_entity.pdbx_description
1 polymer ?
#
loop_
_entity_poly.entity_id
_entity_poly.type
_entity_poly.pdbx_seq_one_letter_code
_entity_poly.pdbx_strand_id
1 'polypeptide(L)'
;MFKPKFLFVFALTFLLLLGACAAAPEETPDLEFSTTPESGGAPEFLAEATPEGYPVSSPVETPDDGYPGPAESGIALSADGRSQTAVTAYQTALAVAQEEFSPDAYLHTIAPSNIMLSNLGNPPVLPGWFFIFKRPESRRELIVQVVDDLVTGTTLTESVSDIQPAPMPVDMSLVNLDSDEIFARFEASGSQQEGIPYDLELIYLTGSEAPIWSVVDPFTQQWVASYNASTGEEAPNPYEQ
;
A
#
# COMPACT_ATOMS: atom_id res chain seq x y z
N MET A 1 10.16 -22.31 -63.76
CA MET A 1 11.49 -22.56 -63.18
C MET A 1 11.49 -21.99 -61.76
N PHE A 2 10.97 -22.74 -60.79
CA PHE A 2 10.81 -22.32 -59.39
C PHE A 2 11.85 -23.06 -58.53
N LYS A 3 12.60 -22.33 -57.71
CA LYS A 3 13.68 -22.87 -56.86
C LYS A 3 13.09 -23.49 -55.57
N PRO A 4 13.38 -24.77 -55.26
CA PRO A 4 12.99 -25.38 -54.00
C PRO A 4 14.15 -25.25 -53.00
N LYS A 5 14.16 -24.17 -52.22
CA LYS A 5 15.13 -24.03 -51.10
C LYS A 5 14.51 -23.55 -49.79
N PHE A 6 13.22 -23.21 -49.77
CA PHE A 6 12.57 -22.63 -48.59
C PHE A 6 11.86 -23.64 -47.68
N LEU A 7 11.70 -24.90 -48.11
CA LEU A 7 10.93 -25.89 -47.35
C LEU A 7 11.75 -26.63 -46.27
N PHE A 8 13.07 -26.54 -46.29
CA PHE A 8 13.92 -27.36 -45.41
C PHE A 8 14.22 -26.72 -44.05
N VAL A 9 14.06 -25.39 -43.92
CA VAL A 9 14.35 -24.69 -42.66
C VAL A 9 13.20 -24.83 -41.66
N PHE A 10 11.95 -24.93 -42.13
CA PHE A 10 10.77 -25.03 -41.26
C PHE A 10 10.64 -26.39 -40.55
N ALA A 11 11.16 -27.47 -41.14
CA ALA A 11 11.08 -28.81 -40.55
C ALA A 11 12.07 -29.02 -39.39
N LEU A 12 13.20 -28.28 -39.37
CA LEU A 12 14.22 -28.44 -38.33
C LEU A 12 13.88 -27.66 -37.05
N THR A 13 13.15 -26.55 -37.15
CA THR A 13 12.74 -25.76 -35.98
C THR A 13 11.58 -26.39 -35.21
N PHE A 14 10.69 -27.12 -35.91
CA PHE A 14 9.56 -27.81 -35.26
C PHE A 14 9.99 -29.05 -34.45
N LEU A 15 11.12 -29.67 -34.80
CA LEU A 15 11.64 -30.83 -34.07
C LEU A 15 12.38 -30.45 -32.76
N LEU A 16 12.84 -29.19 -32.64
CA LEU A 16 13.53 -28.69 -31.44
C LEU A 16 12.58 -28.23 -30.33
N LEU A 17 11.29 -28.02 -30.63
CA LEU A 17 10.26 -27.62 -29.65
C LEU A 17 9.62 -28.82 -28.91
N LEU A 18 9.86 -30.06 -29.35
CA LEU A 18 9.25 -31.26 -28.75
C LEU A 18 10.13 -31.95 -27.69
N GLY A 19 11.31 -31.41 -27.38
CA GLY A 19 12.29 -32.05 -26.48
C GLY A 19 12.30 -31.54 -25.04
N ALA A 20 11.45 -30.57 -24.66
CA ALA A 20 11.59 -29.83 -23.41
C ALA A 20 10.34 -29.84 -22.52
N CYS A 21 9.65 -30.99 -22.38
CA CYS A 21 8.64 -31.18 -21.33
C CYS A 21 8.47 -32.68 -21.01
N ALA A 22 9.53 -33.29 -20.49
CA ALA A 22 9.44 -34.60 -19.82
C ALA A 22 10.30 -34.56 -18.56
N ALA A 23 9.93 -33.69 -17.62
CA ALA A 23 10.35 -33.79 -16.23
C ALA A 23 9.07 -34.07 -15.43
N ALA A 24 8.97 -35.29 -14.92
CA ALA A 24 7.93 -35.68 -13.98
C ALA A 24 8.07 -34.83 -12.71
N PRO A 25 6.98 -34.44 -12.05
CA PRO A 25 7.07 -33.87 -10.72
C PRO A 25 7.58 -34.95 -9.77
N GLU A 26 8.72 -34.70 -9.13
CA GLU A 26 9.12 -35.44 -7.93
C GLU A 26 8.08 -35.14 -6.85
N GLU A 27 7.41 -36.20 -6.36
CA GLU A 27 6.54 -36.13 -5.19
C GLU A 27 7.38 -35.67 -4.00
N THR A 28 7.27 -34.39 -3.64
CA THR A 28 7.67 -33.91 -2.32
C THR A 28 6.88 -34.69 -1.27
N PRO A 29 7.53 -35.29 -0.25
CA PRO A 29 6.79 -35.96 0.80
C PRO A 29 5.91 -34.94 1.51
N ASP A 30 4.60 -35.21 1.53
CA ASP A 30 3.63 -34.47 2.34
C ASP A 30 4.11 -34.48 3.79
N LEU A 31 4.57 -33.32 4.27
CA LEU A 31 4.73 -33.07 5.68
C LEU A 31 3.32 -32.87 6.24
N GLU A 32 2.72 -33.96 6.72
CA GLU A 32 1.49 -33.91 7.48
C GLU A 32 1.70 -33.06 8.74
N PHE A 33 1.30 -31.79 8.68
CA PHE A 33 1.13 -30.98 9.88
C PHE A 33 -0.11 -31.49 10.62
N SER A 34 0.11 -32.34 11.62
CA SER A 34 -0.93 -32.68 12.58
C SER A 34 -1.20 -31.47 13.47
N THR A 35 -2.33 -30.79 13.24
CA THR A 35 -2.85 -29.74 14.12
C THR A 35 -3.80 -30.29 15.18
N THR A 36 -3.74 -31.59 15.48
CA THR A 36 -4.60 -32.18 16.52
C THR A 36 -3.86 -32.10 17.86
N PRO A 37 -4.26 -31.22 18.80
CA PRO A 37 -3.72 -31.28 20.15
C PRO A 37 -4.07 -32.64 20.76
N GLU A 38 -3.07 -33.28 21.35
CA GLU A 38 -3.22 -34.54 22.07
C GLU A 38 -4.24 -34.34 23.21
N SER A 39 -5.45 -34.88 23.04
CA SER A 39 -6.51 -34.86 24.04
C SER A 39 -6.10 -35.77 25.21
N GLY A 40 -5.42 -35.22 26.20
CA GLY A 40 -5.12 -35.97 27.42
C GLY A 40 -4.21 -35.34 28.47
N GLY A 41 -3.49 -34.26 28.16
CA GLY A 41 -2.63 -33.58 29.14
C GLY A 41 -3.34 -32.41 29.81
N ALA A 42 -4.01 -32.62 30.95
CA ALA A 42 -4.32 -31.49 31.83
C ALA A 42 -2.97 -30.90 32.30
N PRO A 43 -2.72 -29.58 32.15
CA PRO A 43 -1.53 -28.99 32.73
C PRO A 43 -1.64 -29.10 34.26
N GLU A 44 -0.79 -29.94 34.87
CA GLU A 44 -0.54 -29.90 36.31
C GLU A 44 0.12 -28.56 36.63
N PHE A 45 -0.68 -27.60 37.07
CA PHE A 45 -0.18 -26.44 37.77
C PHE A 45 0.45 -26.93 39.07
N LEU A 46 1.78 -26.90 39.15
CA LEU A 46 2.51 -27.12 40.39
C LEU A 46 2.00 -26.13 41.44
N ALA A 47 1.32 -26.68 42.44
CA ALA A 47 0.83 -25.96 43.60
C ALA A 47 2.01 -25.41 44.43
N GLU A 48 1.89 -24.12 44.78
CA GLU A 48 2.43 -23.44 45.97
C GLU A 48 3.77 -23.92 46.52
N ALA A 49 4.86 -23.32 46.04
CA ALA A 49 6.05 -23.13 46.85
C ALA A 49 6.01 -21.72 47.47
N THR A 50 6.08 -21.70 48.80
CA THR A 50 6.21 -20.59 49.75
C THR A 50 7.05 -19.39 49.26
N PRO A 51 6.68 -18.14 49.63
CA PRO A 51 7.39 -16.94 49.22
C PRO A 51 8.64 -16.73 50.10
N GLU A 52 9.77 -17.31 49.69
CA GLU A 52 11.07 -16.79 50.14
C GLU A 52 11.45 -15.59 49.28
N GLY A 53 11.71 -14.48 49.96
CA GLY A 53 11.83 -13.15 49.39
C GLY A 53 12.86 -13.05 48.27
N TYR A 54 12.38 -12.65 47.10
CA TYR A 54 13.22 -12.01 46.10
C TYR A 54 13.74 -10.69 46.70
N PRO A 55 15.04 -10.38 46.63
CA PRO A 55 15.49 -9.05 46.95
C PRO A 55 14.77 -8.07 46.01
N VAL A 56 14.00 -7.16 46.60
CA VAL A 56 13.47 -5.99 45.87
C VAL A 56 14.69 -5.27 45.34
N SER A 57 14.95 -5.41 44.03
CA SER A 57 15.88 -4.53 43.35
C SER A 57 15.35 -3.12 43.53
N SER A 58 16.15 -2.25 44.14
CA SER A 58 15.91 -0.81 44.13
C SER A 58 15.51 -0.37 42.73
N PRO A 59 14.58 0.59 42.58
CA PRO A 59 14.23 1.11 41.27
C PRO A 59 15.52 1.60 40.62
N VAL A 60 15.97 0.88 39.59
CA VAL A 60 16.88 1.46 38.61
C VAL A 60 16.07 2.59 38.01
N GLU A 61 16.49 3.82 38.25
CA GLU A 61 16.11 4.95 37.40
C GLU A 61 16.56 4.55 36.00
N THR A 62 15.64 3.96 35.23
CA THR A 62 15.79 3.91 33.80
C THR A 62 15.92 5.37 33.36
N PRO A 63 16.98 5.76 32.66
CA PRO A 63 16.93 6.97 31.87
C PRO A 63 15.64 6.90 31.07
N ASP A 64 14.81 7.93 31.19
CA ASP A 64 13.66 8.17 30.33
C ASP A 64 14.17 8.48 28.92
N ASP A 65 14.88 7.52 28.33
CA ASP A 65 15.13 7.46 26.91
C ASP A 65 13.87 6.83 26.29
N GLY A 66 12.74 7.52 26.50
CA GLY A 66 11.54 7.28 25.74
C GLY A 66 11.92 7.24 24.27
N TYR A 67 11.35 6.27 23.55
CA TYR A 67 11.46 6.18 22.10
C TYR A 67 11.32 7.61 21.53
N PRO A 68 12.26 8.10 20.70
CA PRO A 68 12.16 9.47 20.19
C PRO A 68 10.87 9.56 19.36
N GLY A 69 9.81 10.03 20.00
CA GLY A 69 8.64 10.52 19.31
C GLY A 69 9.08 11.71 18.47
N PRO A 70 8.41 11.98 17.33
CA PRO A 70 8.69 13.17 16.54
C PRO A 70 8.69 14.37 17.48
N ALA A 71 9.72 15.21 17.37
CA ALA A 71 9.83 16.43 18.16
C ALA A 71 8.50 17.19 18.06
N GLU A 72 7.91 17.53 19.22
CA GLU A 72 6.67 18.30 19.31
C GLU A 72 6.87 19.64 18.60
N SER A 73 6.62 19.62 17.31
CA SER A 73 6.60 20.77 16.44
C SER A 73 5.36 21.53 16.89
N GLY A 74 5.53 22.72 17.45
CA GLY A 74 4.43 23.57 17.96
C GLY A 74 3.48 24.10 16.86
N ILE A 75 3.28 23.31 15.81
CA ILE A 75 2.38 23.55 14.70
C ILE A 75 1.02 22.98 15.13
N ALA A 76 -0.02 23.81 15.04
CA ALA A 76 -1.37 23.34 15.26
C ALA A 76 -1.72 22.34 14.14
N LEU A 77 -1.86 21.07 14.50
CA LEU A 77 -2.24 20.03 13.55
C LEU A 77 -3.70 20.22 13.14
N SER A 78 -3.99 20.02 11.85
CA SER A 78 -5.37 19.94 11.37
C SER A 78 -6.04 18.66 11.88
N ALA A 79 -7.37 18.62 11.87
CA ALA A 79 -8.12 17.51 12.45
C ALA A 79 -7.85 16.17 11.73
N ASP A 80 -7.55 16.22 10.44
CA ASP A 80 -7.29 15.08 9.56
C ASP A 80 -5.84 15.01 9.07
N GLY A 81 -4.96 15.90 9.54
CA GLY A 81 -3.56 15.96 9.12
C GLY A 81 -3.34 16.41 7.68
N ARG A 82 -4.36 17.02 7.05
CA ARG A 82 -4.36 17.44 5.64
C ARG A 82 -4.55 18.96 5.52
N SER A 83 -3.71 19.75 6.18
CA SER A 83 -3.71 21.22 6.04
C SER A 83 -3.47 21.72 4.60
N GLN A 84 -2.93 20.86 3.74
CA GLN A 84 -2.64 21.12 2.33
C GLN A 84 -3.22 20.03 1.45
N THR A 85 -3.43 20.37 0.18
CA THR A 85 -3.97 19.44 -0.81
C THR A 85 -3.01 18.30 -1.13
N ALA A 86 -3.52 17.21 -1.70
CA ALA A 86 -2.72 16.04 -2.05
C ALA A 86 -1.62 16.36 -3.07
N VAL A 87 -1.92 17.16 -4.11
CA VAL A 87 -0.91 17.55 -5.12
C VAL A 87 0.16 18.46 -4.52
N THR A 88 -0.21 19.32 -3.56
CA THR A 88 0.77 20.15 -2.85
C THR A 88 1.69 19.28 -1.99
N ALA A 89 1.13 18.36 -1.21
CA ALA A 89 1.88 17.43 -0.36
C ALA A 89 2.78 16.46 -1.15
N TYR A 90 2.38 16.11 -2.36
CA TYR A 90 3.14 15.23 -3.25
C TYR A 90 4.58 15.73 -3.48
N GLN A 91 4.80 17.04 -3.59
CA GLN A 91 6.14 17.58 -3.88
C GLN A 91 7.13 17.24 -2.77
N THR A 92 6.72 17.39 -1.51
CA THR A 92 7.53 17.03 -0.34
C THR A 92 7.76 15.51 -0.29
N ALA A 93 6.72 14.72 -0.55
CA ALA A 93 6.81 13.26 -0.55
C ALA A 93 7.74 12.72 -1.65
N LEU A 94 7.68 13.30 -2.85
CA LEU A 94 8.53 12.93 -3.98
C LEU A 94 10.00 13.21 -3.68
N ALA A 95 10.31 14.36 -3.07
CA ALA A 95 11.68 14.70 -2.71
C ALA A 95 12.29 13.64 -1.77
N VAL A 96 11.54 13.23 -0.73
CA VAL A 96 11.96 12.16 0.18
C VAL A 96 12.11 10.83 -0.55
N ALA A 97 11.17 10.47 -1.42
CA ALA A 97 11.26 9.22 -2.18
C ALA A 97 12.48 9.18 -3.11
N GLN A 98 12.83 10.32 -3.72
CA GLN A 98 14.00 10.42 -4.58
C GLN A 98 15.32 10.35 -3.81
N GLU A 99 15.36 10.90 -2.60
CA GLU A 99 16.53 10.87 -1.72
C GLU A 99 16.74 9.50 -1.05
N GLU A 100 15.69 8.95 -0.44
CA GLU A 100 15.81 7.77 0.43
C GLU A 100 15.62 6.44 -0.30
N PHE A 101 14.91 6.43 -1.43
CA PHE A 101 14.54 5.18 -2.10
C PHE A 101 15.15 4.99 -3.49
N SER A 102 14.96 5.96 -4.40
CA SER A 102 15.57 5.93 -5.73
C SER A 102 15.38 7.25 -6.47
N PRO A 103 16.39 7.78 -7.19
CA PRO A 103 16.21 8.96 -8.04
C PRO A 103 15.17 8.76 -9.15
N ASP A 104 14.91 7.50 -9.54
CA ASP A 104 13.90 7.12 -10.53
C ASP A 104 12.57 6.71 -9.88
N ALA A 105 12.35 7.06 -8.61
CA ALA A 105 11.09 6.80 -7.93
C ALA A 105 9.93 7.52 -8.64
N TYR A 106 8.83 6.80 -8.82
CA TYR A 106 7.60 7.31 -9.40
C TYR A 106 6.42 7.05 -8.48
N LEU A 107 5.42 7.93 -8.53
CA LEU A 107 4.19 7.76 -7.76
C LEU A 107 3.42 6.56 -8.31
N HIS A 108 3.01 5.68 -7.42
CA HIS A 108 2.16 4.55 -7.76
C HIS A 108 0.70 4.82 -7.37
N THR A 109 0.48 5.27 -6.14
CA THR A 109 -0.86 5.51 -5.57
C THR A 109 -0.78 6.57 -4.48
N ILE A 110 -1.82 7.39 -4.33
CA ILE A 110 -2.11 8.10 -3.08
C ILE A 110 -3.16 7.27 -2.36
N ALA A 111 -2.80 6.70 -1.21
CA ALA A 111 -3.63 5.72 -0.52
C ALA A 111 -4.52 6.38 0.55
N PRO A 112 -5.73 5.85 0.80
CA PRO A 112 -6.58 6.30 1.90
C PRO A 112 -5.89 6.15 3.26
N SER A 113 -5.93 7.20 4.08
CA SER A 113 -5.39 7.21 5.44
C SER A 113 -5.90 6.05 6.26
N ASN A 114 -7.21 5.84 6.31
CA ASN A 114 -7.78 4.84 7.20
C ASN A 114 -7.33 3.40 6.88
N ILE A 115 -7.10 3.12 5.59
CA ILE A 115 -6.55 1.84 5.13
C ILE A 115 -5.08 1.73 5.58
N MET A 116 -4.29 2.78 5.38
CA MET A 116 -2.87 2.79 5.74
C MET A 116 -2.63 2.73 7.24
N LEU A 117 -3.43 3.45 8.03
CA LEU A 117 -3.42 3.41 9.49
C LEU A 117 -3.67 2.00 10.01
N SER A 118 -4.62 1.29 9.41
CA SER A 118 -4.94 -0.09 9.78
C SER A 118 -3.83 -1.07 9.39
N ASN A 119 -3.20 -0.86 8.23
CA ASN A 119 -2.18 -1.77 7.68
C ASN A 119 -0.80 -1.60 8.31
N LEU A 120 -0.41 -0.38 8.69
CA LEU A 120 0.94 -0.07 9.18
C LEU A 120 1.13 -0.41 10.67
N GLY A 121 0.04 -0.62 11.42
CA GLY A 121 0.02 -1.32 12.72
C GLY A 121 0.78 -0.67 13.90
N ASN A 122 1.62 0.34 13.68
CA ASN A 122 2.50 0.92 14.69
C ASN A 122 2.16 2.40 14.98
N PRO A 123 1.65 2.75 16.17
CA PRO A 123 1.42 4.15 16.54
C PRO A 123 2.73 4.94 16.73
N PRO A 124 2.71 6.28 16.55
CA PRO A 124 1.56 7.09 16.12
C PRO A 124 1.63 7.38 14.62
N VAL A 125 1.02 6.53 13.79
CA VAL A 125 0.63 6.97 12.44
C VAL A 125 -0.58 7.90 12.61
N LEU A 126 -0.43 9.16 12.18
CA LEU A 126 -1.51 10.15 12.19
C LEU A 126 -2.35 10.08 10.90
N PRO A 127 -3.59 10.59 10.85
CA PRO A 127 -4.26 10.83 9.58
C PRO A 127 -3.44 11.83 8.75
N GLY A 128 -3.47 11.72 7.41
CA GLY A 128 -2.67 12.58 6.54
C GLY A 128 -2.69 12.13 5.08
N TRP A 129 -1.65 12.44 4.32
CA TRP A 129 -1.46 11.93 2.97
C TRP A 129 -0.46 10.78 2.96
N PHE A 130 -0.85 9.65 2.37
CA PHE A 130 0.03 8.49 2.19
C PHE A 130 0.35 8.33 0.71
N PHE A 131 1.61 8.54 0.37
CA PHE A 131 2.10 8.39 -0.99
C PHE A 131 2.87 7.08 -1.10
N ILE A 132 2.46 6.22 -2.03
CA ILE A 132 3.13 4.97 -2.33
C ILE A 132 3.99 5.19 -3.58
N PHE A 133 5.30 5.06 -3.43
CA PHE A 133 6.27 5.17 -4.51
C PHE A 133 6.83 3.80 -4.87
N LYS A 134 7.05 3.60 -6.17
CA LYS A 134 7.78 2.45 -6.73
C LYS A 134 8.99 2.94 -7.50
N ARG A 135 9.85 1.98 -7.87
CA ARG A 135 10.97 2.20 -8.78
C ARG A 135 10.99 1.12 -9.86
N PRO A 136 11.60 1.37 -11.03
CA PRO A 136 11.66 0.38 -12.09
C PRO A 136 12.20 -0.97 -11.60
N GLU A 137 11.60 -2.06 -12.09
CA GLU A 137 12.05 -3.44 -11.86
C GLU A 137 12.07 -3.91 -10.40
N SER A 138 11.44 -3.16 -9.47
CA SER A 138 11.40 -3.51 -8.05
C SER A 138 9.97 -3.79 -7.59
N ARG A 139 9.81 -4.83 -6.76
CA ARG A 139 8.57 -5.11 -6.03
C ARG A 139 8.45 -4.32 -4.72
N ARG A 140 9.50 -3.59 -4.35
CA ARG A 140 9.52 -2.76 -3.16
C ARG A 140 8.74 -1.48 -3.40
N GLU A 141 8.04 -1.08 -2.35
CA GLU A 141 7.28 0.16 -2.27
C GLU A 141 7.83 0.97 -1.10
N LEU A 142 8.02 2.27 -1.33
CA LEU A 142 8.23 3.24 -0.26
C LEU A 142 6.91 3.96 -0.01
N ILE A 143 6.40 3.85 1.20
CA ILE A 143 5.28 4.64 1.69
C ILE A 143 5.86 5.87 2.38
N VAL A 144 5.45 7.06 1.95
CA VAL A 144 5.78 8.33 2.60
C VAL A 144 4.51 8.93 3.16
N GLN A 145 4.53 9.27 4.45
CA GLN A 145 3.43 9.93 5.13
C GLN A 145 3.74 11.42 5.29
N VAL A 146 2.80 12.25 4.84
CA VAL A 146 2.84 13.71 5.04
C VAL A 146 1.64 14.13 5.89
N VAL A 147 1.90 14.81 7.01
CA VAL A 147 0.91 15.34 7.93
C VAL A 147 1.16 16.83 8.07
N ASP A 148 0.18 17.63 7.69
CA ASP A 148 0.18 19.08 7.83
C ASP A 148 1.44 19.81 7.31
N ASP A 149 1.97 19.37 6.17
CA ASP A 149 3.22 19.85 5.53
C ASP A 149 4.53 19.16 5.95
N LEU A 150 4.48 18.34 7.00
CA LEU A 150 5.63 17.62 7.52
C LEU A 150 5.63 16.16 7.08
N VAL A 151 6.80 15.65 6.70
CA VAL A 151 7.00 14.20 6.53
C VAL A 151 7.13 13.59 7.92
N THR A 152 6.14 12.80 8.33
CA THR A 152 6.11 12.21 9.67
C THR A 152 6.63 10.78 9.71
N GLY A 153 6.72 10.12 8.56
CA GLY A 153 7.20 8.75 8.50
C GLY A 153 7.40 8.22 7.10
N THR A 154 8.27 7.23 7.00
CA THR A 154 8.57 6.46 5.80
C THR A 154 8.61 4.99 6.12
N THR A 155 7.98 4.15 5.30
CA THR A 155 7.96 2.69 5.50
C THR A 155 8.27 1.99 4.18
N LEU A 156 9.22 1.06 4.20
CA LEU A 156 9.48 0.16 3.07
C LEU A 156 8.65 -1.11 3.23
N THR A 157 7.95 -1.48 2.16
CA THR A 157 7.17 -2.72 2.08
C THR A 157 7.40 -3.42 0.74
N GLU A 158 6.87 -4.63 0.60
CA GLU A 158 6.83 -5.38 -0.65
C GLU A 158 5.39 -5.80 -0.93
N SER A 159 4.91 -5.59 -2.17
CA SER A 159 3.54 -5.97 -2.53
C SER A 159 3.37 -7.48 -2.42
N VAL A 160 2.33 -7.93 -1.71
CA VAL A 160 2.08 -9.36 -1.45
C VAL A 160 1.33 -10.04 -2.61
N SER A 161 0.75 -9.27 -3.53
CA SER A 161 -0.07 -9.78 -4.63
C SER A 161 -0.12 -8.83 -5.81
N ASP A 162 -0.28 -9.39 -7.01
CA ASP A 162 -0.53 -8.63 -8.23
C ASP A 162 -2.02 -8.27 -8.31
N ILE A 163 -2.35 -6.99 -8.08
CA ILE A 163 -3.72 -6.46 -8.17
C ILE A 163 -4.14 -6.38 -9.65
N GLN A 164 -5.40 -6.72 -9.94
CA GLN A 164 -6.01 -6.54 -11.26
C GLN A 164 -7.23 -5.60 -11.17
N PRO A 165 -7.33 -4.58 -12.04
CA PRO A 165 -6.36 -4.21 -13.08
C PRO A 165 -5.01 -3.75 -12.52
N ALA A 166 -3.93 -3.98 -13.28
CA ALA A 166 -2.59 -3.64 -12.83
C ALA A 166 -2.42 -2.11 -12.74
N PRO A 167 -1.96 -1.56 -11.59
CA PRO A 167 -1.71 -0.13 -11.49
C PRO A 167 -0.43 0.28 -12.24
N MET A 168 -0.49 1.46 -12.85
CA MET A 168 0.55 2.10 -13.66
C MET A 168 1.16 3.29 -12.89
N PRO A 169 2.35 3.77 -13.27
CA PRO A 169 2.91 5.00 -12.72
C PRO A 169 1.95 6.19 -12.93
N VAL A 170 1.64 6.92 -11.85
CA VAL A 170 0.83 8.14 -11.91
C VAL A 170 1.71 9.29 -12.37
N ASP A 171 1.41 9.82 -13.56
CA ASP A 171 1.99 11.07 -14.03
C ASP A 171 1.17 12.25 -13.51
N MET A 172 1.72 12.97 -12.52
CA MET A 172 1.06 14.11 -11.89
C MET A 172 0.81 15.28 -12.84
N SER A 173 1.48 15.33 -14.02
CA SER A 173 1.17 16.34 -15.04
C SER A 173 -0.18 16.12 -15.73
N LEU A 174 -0.77 14.92 -15.57
CA LEU A 174 -2.12 14.59 -16.05
C LEU A 174 -3.20 14.89 -15.01
N VAL A 175 -2.83 15.22 -13.77
CA VAL A 175 -3.77 15.49 -12.67
C VAL A 175 -4.10 16.97 -12.64
N ASN A 176 -5.28 17.33 -13.14
CA ASN A 176 -5.76 18.71 -13.19
C ASN A 176 -6.67 19.07 -12.00
N LEU A 177 -7.20 18.06 -11.31
CA LEU A 177 -8.05 18.23 -10.13
C LEU A 177 -7.34 17.74 -8.89
N ASP A 178 -7.39 18.58 -7.86
CA ASP A 178 -6.80 18.28 -6.56
C ASP A 178 -7.85 17.77 -5.55
N SER A 179 -7.39 17.33 -4.38
CA SER A 179 -8.21 16.71 -3.33
C SER A 179 -9.44 17.54 -2.95
N ASP A 180 -9.27 18.85 -2.79
CA ASP A 180 -10.34 19.74 -2.31
C ASP A 180 -11.45 19.88 -3.35
N GLU A 181 -11.09 19.89 -4.64
CA GLU A 181 -12.05 19.96 -5.74
C GLU A 181 -12.83 18.65 -5.87
N ILE A 182 -12.19 17.51 -5.61
CA ILE A 182 -12.85 16.20 -5.60
C ILE A 182 -13.83 16.12 -4.44
N PHE A 183 -13.45 16.53 -3.23
CA PHE A 183 -14.37 16.58 -2.09
C PHE A 183 -15.55 17.50 -2.38
N ALA A 184 -15.32 18.72 -2.87
CA ALA A 184 -16.39 19.65 -3.19
C ALA A 184 -17.38 19.08 -4.23
N ARG A 185 -16.90 18.32 -5.23
CA ARG A 185 -17.75 17.63 -6.20
C ARG A 185 -18.55 16.50 -5.57
N PHE A 186 -17.92 15.70 -4.72
CA PHE A 186 -18.58 14.61 -4.03
C PHE A 186 -19.69 15.13 -3.11
N GLU A 187 -19.42 16.19 -2.34
CA GLU A 187 -20.43 16.87 -1.51
C GLU A 187 -21.60 17.39 -2.37
N ALA A 188 -21.31 18.03 -3.51
CA ALA A 188 -22.31 18.55 -4.43
C ALA A 188 -23.17 17.46 -5.10
N SER A 189 -22.69 16.21 -5.18
CA SER A 189 -23.45 15.09 -5.75
C SER A 189 -24.63 14.64 -4.87
N GLY A 190 -24.59 14.96 -3.58
CA GLY A 190 -25.58 14.49 -2.59
C GLY A 190 -25.41 13.02 -2.17
N SER A 191 -24.33 12.35 -2.61
CA SER A 191 -24.00 10.97 -2.24
C SER A 191 -23.35 10.85 -0.85
N GLN A 192 -22.93 11.97 -0.26
CA GLN A 192 -22.31 12.01 1.06
C GLN A 192 -23.32 11.66 2.15
N GLN A 193 -22.97 10.72 3.02
CA GLN A 193 -23.70 10.43 4.24
C GLN A 193 -23.13 11.23 5.41
N GLU A 194 -24.01 11.78 6.25
CA GLU A 194 -23.61 12.56 7.42
C GLU A 194 -22.81 11.71 8.41
N GLY A 195 -21.68 12.24 8.90
CA GLY A 195 -20.84 11.60 9.90
C GLY A 195 -19.87 10.54 9.38
N ILE A 196 -19.82 10.30 8.06
CA ILE A 196 -18.81 9.41 7.46
C ILE A 196 -17.58 10.24 7.03
N PRO A 197 -16.38 9.95 7.57
CA PRO A 197 -15.15 10.64 7.19
C PRO A 197 -14.55 10.01 5.93
N TYR A 198 -15.17 10.30 4.78
CA TYR A 198 -14.69 9.80 3.49
C TYR A 198 -13.24 10.17 3.23
N ASP A 199 -12.56 9.30 2.50
CA ASP A 199 -11.15 9.44 2.15
C ASP A 199 -10.98 9.46 0.64
N LEU A 200 -9.77 9.78 0.16
CA LEU A 200 -9.44 9.80 -1.26
C LEU A 200 -8.34 8.80 -1.59
N GLU A 201 -8.49 8.18 -2.74
CA GLU A 201 -7.46 7.40 -3.41
C GLU A 201 -7.18 8.00 -4.78
N LEU A 202 -5.92 8.20 -5.14
CA LEU A 202 -5.51 8.49 -6.51
C LEU A 202 -4.74 7.30 -7.06
N ILE A 203 -5.23 6.74 -8.15
CA ILE A 203 -4.60 5.58 -8.80
C ILE A 203 -4.72 5.69 -10.31
N TYR A 204 -3.74 5.17 -11.03
CA TYR A 204 -3.82 5.01 -12.48
C TYR A 204 -3.80 3.52 -12.82
N LEU A 205 -4.87 3.02 -13.45
CA LEU A 205 -5.03 1.60 -13.74
C LEU A 205 -4.92 1.31 -15.24
N THR A 206 -4.35 0.16 -15.59
CA THR A 206 -4.26 -0.30 -16.97
C THR A 206 -5.64 -0.29 -17.63
N GLY A 207 -5.76 0.32 -18.81
CA GLY A 207 -7.03 0.47 -19.53
C GLY A 207 -7.80 1.75 -19.24
N SER A 208 -7.42 2.50 -18.20
CA SER A 208 -7.93 3.87 -17.97
C SER A 208 -7.24 4.87 -18.90
N GLU A 209 -7.94 5.93 -19.29
CA GLU A 209 -7.36 7.00 -20.14
C GLU A 209 -6.51 7.99 -19.33
N ALA A 210 -6.75 8.10 -18.03
CA ALA A 210 -6.09 9.02 -17.11
C ALA A 210 -6.09 8.45 -15.67
N PRO A 211 -5.31 9.04 -14.74
CA PRO A 211 -5.46 8.77 -13.32
C PRO A 211 -6.88 9.05 -12.83
N ILE A 212 -7.35 8.28 -11.85
CA ILE A 212 -8.69 8.35 -11.29
C ILE A 212 -8.58 8.70 -9.81
N TRP A 213 -9.33 9.73 -9.41
CA TRP A 213 -9.62 10.02 -8.01
C TRP A 213 -10.85 9.23 -7.59
N SER A 214 -10.73 8.41 -6.55
CA SER A 214 -11.84 7.68 -5.95
C SER A 214 -12.10 8.17 -4.54
N VAL A 215 -13.37 8.40 -4.22
CA VAL A 215 -13.84 8.65 -2.85
C VAL A 215 -14.09 7.30 -2.20
N VAL A 216 -13.48 7.08 -1.04
CA VAL A 216 -13.46 5.79 -0.35
C VAL A 216 -14.20 5.90 0.97
N ASP A 217 -15.14 5.00 1.21
CA ASP A 217 -15.74 4.83 2.53
C ASP A 217 -14.71 4.13 3.45
N PRO A 218 -14.32 4.75 4.57
CA PRO A 218 -13.24 4.24 5.40
C PRO A 218 -13.60 2.96 6.18
N PHE A 219 -14.89 2.67 6.35
CA PHE A 219 -15.37 1.53 7.12
C PHE A 219 -15.53 0.29 6.23
N THR A 220 -16.02 0.49 5.01
CA THR A 220 -16.23 -0.60 4.06
C THR A 220 -15.08 -0.78 3.09
N GLN A 221 -14.20 0.22 2.98
CA GLN A 221 -13.11 0.32 1.99
C GLN A 221 -13.64 0.28 0.54
N GLN A 222 -14.92 0.58 0.34
CA GLN A 222 -15.54 0.63 -0.97
C GLN A 222 -15.38 2.01 -1.59
N TRP A 223 -15.17 2.03 -2.89
CA TRP A 223 -15.23 3.25 -3.67
C TRP A 223 -16.69 3.64 -3.90
N VAL A 224 -17.06 4.83 -3.45
CA VAL A 224 -18.44 5.33 -3.54
C VAL A 224 -18.66 6.29 -4.71
N ALA A 225 -17.58 6.91 -5.20
CA ALA A 225 -17.56 7.74 -6.39
C ALA A 225 -16.16 7.75 -6.98
N SER A 226 -16.05 7.89 -8.31
CA SER A 226 -14.77 7.99 -9.00
C SER A 226 -14.82 9.09 -10.06
N TYR A 227 -13.74 9.83 -10.21
CA TYR A 227 -13.62 10.96 -11.12
C TYR A 227 -12.32 10.87 -11.91
N ASN A 228 -12.39 11.15 -13.21
CA ASN A 228 -11.20 11.32 -14.03
C ASN A 228 -10.40 12.52 -13.52
N ALA A 229 -9.14 12.31 -13.11
CA ALA A 229 -8.32 13.35 -12.49
C ALA A 229 -7.91 14.45 -13.49
N SER A 230 -7.99 14.21 -14.79
CA SER A 230 -7.70 15.18 -15.85
C SER A 230 -8.92 16.03 -16.23
N THR A 231 -10.11 15.44 -16.28
CA THR A 231 -11.33 16.12 -16.80
C THR A 231 -12.34 16.48 -15.73
N GLY A 232 -12.37 15.76 -14.61
CA GLY A 232 -13.39 15.87 -13.56
C GLY A 232 -14.73 15.23 -13.87
N GLU A 233 -14.81 14.52 -14.98
CA GLU A 233 -15.98 13.72 -15.31
C GLU A 233 -16.01 12.48 -14.41
N GLU A 234 -17.21 12.08 -14.01
CA GLU A 234 -17.42 10.85 -13.25
C GLU A 234 -16.99 9.65 -14.10
N ALA A 235 -16.22 8.75 -13.49
CA ALA A 235 -15.70 7.56 -14.12
C ALA A 235 -16.30 6.32 -13.41
N PRO A 236 -16.54 5.21 -14.14
CA PRO A 236 -16.91 3.95 -13.50
C PRO A 236 -15.78 3.46 -12.60
N ASN A 237 -16.11 2.77 -11.50
CA ASN A 237 -15.15 2.13 -10.60
C ASN A 237 -14.20 1.23 -11.42
N PRO A 238 -12.89 1.55 -11.52
CA PRO A 238 -12.00 0.77 -12.36
C PRO A 238 -11.65 -0.63 -11.83
N TYR A 239 -12.03 -1.03 -10.61
CA TYR A 239 -11.93 -2.41 -10.14
C TYR A 239 -13.14 -3.29 -10.47
N GLU A 240 -14.24 -2.71 -10.96
CA GLU A 240 -15.46 -3.44 -11.34
C GLU A 240 -15.55 -3.75 -12.84
N GLN A 241 -14.50 -3.41 -13.61
CA GLN A 241 -14.46 -3.55 -15.07
C GLN A 241 -13.87 -4.88 -15.56
#